data_AF-A0A3B0VBU2-F1
#
_entry.id   AF-A0A3B0VBU2-F1
#
_cell.length_a   1.000
_cell.length_b   1.000
_cell.length_c   1.000
_cell.angle_alpha   90.00
_cell.angle_beta   90.00
_cell.angle_gamma   90.00
#
_symmetry.space_group_name_H-M   'P 1'
#
loop_
_entity.id
_entity.type
_entity.pdbx_description
1 polymer ?
#
loop_
_entity_poly.entity_id
_entity_poly.type
_entity_poly.pdbx_seq_one_letter_code
_entity_poly.pdbx_strand_id
1 'polypeptide(L)'
;QCHENGGYVDVYKAYAPITPHPEFINCKQCHVPVKSTGAFKPNGWQKMDAPTTKQQALLGSPPIIPHSLEMRNNCLACHAGPSAPQEIRVTHPNRVNCRQCHALNDNSKNITKIWTR
;
A
#
# COMPACT_ATOMS: atom_id res chain seq x y z
N GLN A 1 -9.96 -18.27 -0.26
CA GLN A 1 -9.46 -17.66 -1.52
C GLN A 1 -8.09 -17.01 -1.28
N CYS A 2 -7.11 -17.06 -2.20
CA CYS A 2 -5.70 -16.70 -1.87
C CYS A 2 -5.49 -15.25 -1.38
N HIS A 3 -6.18 -14.26 -1.97
CA HIS A 3 -6.02 -12.84 -1.62
C HIS A 3 -6.99 -12.33 -0.55
N GLU A 4 -7.84 -13.20 -0.02
CA GLU A 4 -8.84 -12.84 0.99
C GLU A 4 -8.18 -12.66 2.36
N ASN A 5 -7.41 -13.67 2.79
CA ASN A 5 -6.64 -13.65 4.04
C ASN A 5 -5.13 -13.62 3.81
N GLY A 6 -4.71 -13.58 2.54
CA GLY A 6 -3.31 -13.78 2.15
C GLY A 6 -2.81 -15.17 2.51
N GLY A 7 -1.50 -15.38 2.41
CA GLY A 7 -0.85 -16.62 2.84
C GLY A 7 0.19 -17.13 1.86
N TYR A 8 0.95 -18.13 2.30
CA TYR A 8 1.95 -18.76 1.45
C TYR A 8 1.29 -19.58 0.35
N VAL A 9 1.78 -19.46 -0.88
CA VAL A 9 1.30 -20.22 -2.03
C VAL A 9 2.45 -21.06 -2.56
N ASP A 10 2.41 -22.36 -2.27
CA ASP A 10 3.50 -23.31 -2.55
C ASP A 10 3.93 -23.32 -4.01
N VAL A 11 2.95 -23.29 -4.94
CA VAL A 11 3.20 -23.31 -6.39
C VAL A 11 4.05 -22.12 -6.84
N TYR A 12 3.90 -20.97 -6.18
CA TYR A 12 4.65 -19.75 -6.49
C TYR A 12 5.83 -19.52 -5.55
N LYS A 13 5.97 -20.37 -4.52
CA LYS A 13 6.94 -20.21 -3.42
C LYS A 13 6.94 -18.80 -2.83
N ALA A 14 5.76 -18.18 -2.76
CA ALA A 14 5.60 -16.75 -2.42
C ALA A 14 4.34 -16.53 -1.59
N TYR A 15 4.29 -15.42 -0.84
CA TYR A 15 3.13 -15.05 -0.04
C TYR A 15 2.17 -14.14 -0.83
N ALA A 16 0.93 -14.57 -0.98
CA ALA A 16 -0.14 -13.76 -1.53
C ALA A 16 -0.50 -12.62 -0.56
N PRO A 17 -0.48 -11.35 -1.00
CA PRO A 17 -0.97 -10.24 -0.19
C PRO A 17 -2.49 -10.29 -0.05
N ILE A 18 -2.99 -9.69 1.02
CA ILE A 18 -4.42 -9.45 1.22
C ILE A 18 -4.88 -8.34 0.25
N THR A 19 -6.07 -8.47 -0.32
CA THR A 19 -6.66 -7.41 -1.15
C THR A 19 -7.00 -6.18 -0.30
N PRO A 20 -6.52 -4.98 -0.68
CA PRO A 20 -6.87 -3.77 0.05
C PRO A 20 -8.31 -3.30 -0.25
N HIS A 21 -8.98 -3.93 -1.23
CA HIS A 21 -10.29 -3.54 -1.74
C HIS A 21 -11.18 -4.79 -1.99
N PRO A 22 -11.63 -5.45 -0.91
CA PRO A 22 -12.34 -6.73 -0.97
C PRO A 22 -13.68 -6.71 -1.72
N GLU A 23 -14.27 -5.52 -1.89
CA GLU A 23 -15.51 -5.30 -2.61
C GLU A 23 -15.39 -5.48 -4.13
N PHE A 24 -14.17 -5.36 -4.70
CA PHE A 24 -13.95 -5.53 -6.14
C PHE A 24 -13.56 -6.97 -6.49
N ILE A 25 -14.56 -7.81 -6.69
CA ILE A 25 -14.39 -9.25 -6.91
C ILE A 25 -13.80 -9.61 -8.29
N ASN A 26 -13.96 -8.75 -9.30
CA ASN A 26 -13.37 -8.96 -10.63
C ASN A 26 -11.95 -8.40 -10.72
N CYS A 27 -10.97 -9.13 -10.20
CA CYS A 27 -9.57 -8.67 -10.12
C CYS A 27 -8.96 -8.26 -11.47
N LYS A 28 -9.38 -8.91 -12.56
CA LYS A 28 -8.89 -8.63 -13.93
C LYS A 28 -9.44 -7.34 -14.54
N GLN A 29 -10.39 -6.69 -13.86
CA GLN A 29 -10.86 -5.36 -14.25
C GLN A 29 -9.73 -4.32 -14.20
N CYS A 30 -8.79 -4.48 -13.27
CA CYS A 30 -7.68 -3.56 -13.05
C CYS A 30 -6.30 -4.24 -13.15
N HIS A 31 -6.18 -5.51 -12.74
CA HIS A 31 -4.91 -6.24 -12.80
C HIS A 31 -4.73 -6.95 -14.14
N VAL A 32 -3.74 -6.50 -14.90
CA VAL A 32 -3.34 -7.08 -16.17
C VAL A 32 -2.06 -7.91 -15.99
N PRO A 33 -2.01 -9.16 -16.46
CA PRO A 33 -0.79 -9.98 -16.36
C PRO A 33 0.33 -9.39 -17.22
N VAL A 34 1.53 -9.32 -16.65
CA VAL A 34 2.74 -8.88 -17.36
C VAL A 34 3.25 -10.04 -18.22
N LYS A 35 3.40 -9.81 -19.53
CA LYS A 35 3.89 -10.81 -20.51
C LYS A 35 5.35 -10.60 -20.94
N SER A 36 5.91 -9.41 -20.72
CA SER A 36 7.28 -9.04 -21.08
C SER A 36 7.84 -8.05 -20.07
N THR A 37 9.17 -7.99 -19.95
CA THR A 37 9.89 -7.15 -18.99
C THR A 37 10.30 -5.79 -19.55
N GLY A 38 10.04 -5.53 -20.83
CA GLY A 38 10.41 -4.29 -21.53
C GLY A 38 9.24 -3.33 -21.71
N ALA A 39 9.54 -2.03 -21.84
CA ALA A 39 8.56 -1.05 -22.26
C ALA A 39 8.09 -1.35 -23.69
N PHE A 40 6.78 -1.30 -23.93
CA PHE A 40 6.23 -1.45 -25.29
C PHE A 40 6.74 -0.35 -26.24
N LYS A 41 6.90 0.87 -25.71
CA LYS A 41 7.56 2.01 -26.34
C LYS A 41 8.23 2.88 -25.27
N PRO A 42 9.28 3.65 -25.60
CA PRO A 42 9.86 4.61 -24.68
C PRO A 42 8.80 5.56 -24.13
N ASN A 43 8.88 5.85 -22.84
CA ASN A 43 8.01 6.79 -22.16
C ASN A 43 8.81 7.57 -21.11
N GLY A 44 8.33 8.76 -20.77
CA GLY A 44 8.96 9.63 -19.76
C GLY A 44 8.51 9.32 -18.33
N TRP A 45 8.07 8.09 -18.04
CA TRP A 45 7.64 7.74 -16.69
C TRP A 45 8.82 7.83 -15.72
N GLN A 46 8.58 8.45 -14.57
CA GLN A 46 9.55 8.57 -13.49
C GLN A 46 8.95 7.96 -12.22
N LYS A 47 9.78 7.21 -11.50
CA LYS A 47 9.41 6.67 -10.19
C LYS A 47 9.34 7.82 -9.19
N MET A 48 8.28 7.85 -8.39
CA MET A 48 8.20 8.78 -7.26
C MET A 48 9.01 8.29 -6.07
N ASP A 49 9.64 9.22 -5.38
CA ASP A 49 10.26 8.95 -4.10
C ASP A 49 9.24 8.57 -3.04
N ALA A 50 9.67 7.73 -2.10
CA ALA A 50 8.84 7.36 -0.96
C ALA A 50 8.57 8.61 -0.10
N PRO A 51 7.32 8.81 0.37
CA PRO A 51 7.00 9.98 1.16
C PRO A 51 7.63 9.90 2.56
N THR A 52 8.01 11.06 3.09
CA THR A 52 8.60 11.15 4.44
C THR A 52 7.54 10.93 5.53
N THR A 53 7.92 10.19 6.59
CA THR A 53 7.10 9.95 7.78
C THR A 53 7.52 10.79 8.99
N LYS A 54 8.52 11.67 8.84
CA LYS A 54 9.14 12.48 9.92
C LYS A 54 8.28 13.66 10.42
N GLN A 55 6.97 13.64 10.18
CA GLN A 55 6.06 14.73 10.55
C GLN A 55 5.35 14.43 11.86
N GLN A 56 6.02 13.71 12.77
CA GLN A 56 5.51 13.46 14.11
C GLN A 56 5.54 14.77 14.92
N ALA A 57 4.46 15.04 15.65
CA ALA A 57 4.39 16.22 16.53
C ALA A 57 5.42 16.15 17.67
N LEU A 58 5.67 14.96 18.21
CA LEU A 58 6.61 14.70 19.30
C LEU A 58 7.39 13.40 19.06
N LEU A 59 8.55 13.27 19.69
CA LEU A 59 9.33 12.03 19.70
C LEU A 59 8.48 10.86 20.23
N GLY A 60 8.46 9.75 19.50
CA GLY A 60 7.64 8.59 19.85
C GLY A 60 6.16 8.69 19.47
N SER A 61 5.70 9.81 18.88
CA SER A 61 4.35 9.87 18.32
C SER A 61 4.19 8.86 17.17
N PRO A 62 2.97 8.35 16.94
CA PRO A 62 2.70 7.52 15.78
C PRO A 62 3.11 8.22 14.48
N PRO A 63 3.65 7.50 13.49
CA PRO A 63 3.87 8.06 12.17
C PRO A 63 2.54 8.47 11.53
N ILE A 64 2.58 9.56 10.76
CA ILE A 64 1.47 9.98 9.90
C ILE A 64 1.24 8.98 8.76
N ILE A 65 0.02 8.96 8.21
CA ILE A 65 -0.33 8.26 6.97
C ILE A 65 0.06 9.17 5.80
N PRO A 66 1.05 8.80 4.97
CA PRO A 66 1.60 9.71 3.96
C PRO A 66 0.91 9.61 2.59
N HIS A 67 -0.18 8.84 2.47
CA HIS A 67 -0.87 8.57 1.22
C HIS A 67 -2.39 8.65 1.37
N SER A 68 -3.11 8.70 0.24
CA SER A 68 -4.58 8.60 0.22
C SER A 68 -5.05 7.25 0.76
N LEU A 69 -6.24 7.24 1.35
CA LEU A 69 -6.93 6.02 1.78
C LEU A 69 -7.91 5.48 0.74
N GLU A 70 -8.14 6.22 -0.34
CA GLU A 70 -8.97 5.75 -1.45
C GLU A 70 -8.36 4.46 -2.04
N MET A 71 -9.14 3.38 -2.05
CA MET A 71 -8.70 2.03 -2.42
C MET A 71 -7.58 1.44 -1.53
N ARG A 72 -7.32 2.03 -0.35
CA ARG A 72 -6.26 1.66 0.61
C ARG A 72 -6.74 1.75 2.06
N ASN A 73 -8.03 1.54 2.28
CA ASN A 73 -8.66 1.63 3.60
C ASN A 73 -8.35 0.42 4.50
N ASN A 74 -8.08 -0.75 3.92
CA ASN A 74 -7.63 -1.93 4.64
C ASN A 74 -6.12 -1.83 4.96
N CYS A 75 -5.77 -1.15 6.05
CA CYS A 75 -4.39 -0.89 6.44
C CYS A 75 -3.55 -2.18 6.56
N LEU A 76 -4.15 -3.26 7.05
CA LEU A 76 -3.47 -4.54 7.29
C LEU A 76 -3.08 -5.24 5.99
N ALA A 77 -3.63 -4.86 4.84
CA ALA A 77 -3.25 -5.42 3.55
C ALA A 77 -1.77 -5.15 3.19
N CYS A 78 -1.22 -4.03 3.67
CA CYS A 78 0.18 -3.64 3.42
C CYS A 78 1.01 -3.55 4.70
N HIS A 79 0.39 -3.35 5.87
CA HIS A 79 1.09 -3.15 7.14
C HIS A 79 1.14 -4.42 8.00
N ALA A 80 0.57 -5.55 7.57
CA ALA A 80 0.60 -6.79 8.32
C ALA A 80 0.88 -8.02 7.44
N GLY A 81 1.28 -9.09 8.11
CA GLY A 81 1.53 -10.38 7.47
C GLY A 81 2.88 -10.48 6.73
N PRO A 82 3.21 -11.68 6.25
CA PRO A 82 4.49 -11.99 5.63
C PRO A 82 4.66 -11.38 4.23
N SER A 83 3.58 -11.00 3.55
CA SER A 83 3.62 -10.29 2.26
C SER A 83 3.89 -8.79 2.39
N ALA A 84 3.69 -8.21 3.57
CA ALA A 84 3.93 -6.78 3.79
C ALA A 84 5.42 -6.45 3.71
N PRO A 85 5.82 -5.31 3.13
CA PRO A 85 7.20 -4.83 3.20
C PRO A 85 7.63 -4.66 4.66
N GLN A 86 8.80 -5.18 5.01
CA GLN A 86 9.26 -5.26 6.40
C GLN A 86 9.35 -3.88 7.05
N GLU A 87 9.73 -2.87 6.28
CA GLU A 87 9.95 -1.49 6.70
C GLU A 87 8.68 -0.78 7.19
N ILE A 88 7.51 -1.25 6.75
CA ILE A 88 6.22 -0.64 7.09
C ILE A 88 5.33 -1.54 7.95
N ARG A 89 5.81 -2.71 8.37
CA ARG A 89 5.01 -3.61 9.22
C ARG A 89 4.70 -2.96 10.56
N VAL A 90 3.44 -3.04 10.96
CA VAL A 90 3.00 -2.55 12.26
C VAL A 90 3.38 -3.57 13.34
N THR A 91 3.82 -3.08 14.50
CA THR A 91 4.16 -3.93 15.65
C THR A 91 2.95 -4.29 16.51
N HIS A 92 1.81 -3.64 16.27
CA HIS A 92 0.58 -3.76 17.05
C HIS A 92 -0.65 -3.92 16.12
N PRO A 93 -0.74 -5.01 15.36
CA PRO A 93 -1.84 -5.24 14.40
C PRO A 93 -3.19 -5.42 15.08
N ASN A 94 -3.20 -5.75 16.38
CA ASN A 94 -4.41 -5.87 17.20
C ASN A 94 -5.09 -4.52 17.51
N ARG A 95 -4.43 -3.37 17.25
CA ARG A 95 -5.03 -2.03 17.36
C ARG A 95 -5.82 -1.73 16.09
N VAL A 96 -7.06 -2.23 16.05
CA VAL A 96 -7.90 -2.24 14.83
C VAL A 96 -8.34 -0.86 14.33
N ASN A 97 -8.35 0.16 15.18
CA ASN A 97 -8.68 1.54 14.78
C ASN A 97 -7.41 2.36 14.53
N CYS A 98 -6.69 2.08 13.44
CA CYS A 98 -5.40 2.69 13.15
C CYS A 98 -5.46 4.23 13.10
N ARG A 99 -6.56 4.78 12.57
CA ARG A 99 -6.77 6.23 12.41
C ARG A 99 -7.05 6.96 13.72
N GLN A 100 -7.25 6.24 14.83
CA GLN A 100 -7.28 6.85 16.15
C GLN A 100 -5.94 7.48 16.53
N CYS A 101 -4.83 6.93 16.02
CA CYS A 101 -3.48 7.36 16.34
C CYS A 101 -2.70 7.86 15.13
N HIS A 102 -2.88 7.22 13.97
CA HIS A 102 -2.20 7.59 12.73
C HIS A 102 -3.03 8.61 11.96
N ALA A 103 -2.64 9.89 12.05
CA ALA A 103 -3.29 10.99 11.35
C ALA A 103 -2.91 11.01 9.86
N LEU A 104 -3.82 11.48 9.00
CA LEU A 104 -3.52 11.75 7.59
C LEU A 104 -2.63 12.98 7.46
N ASN A 105 -1.70 12.94 6.50
CA ASN A 105 -0.94 14.09 6.09
C ASN A 105 -1.65 14.85 4.97
N ASP A 106 -2.05 16.09 5.20
CA ASP A 106 -2.65 16.93 4.15
C ASP A 106 -1.71 17.21 2.97
N ASN A 107 -0.39 17.03 3.13
CA ASN A 107 0.56 17.11 2.03
C ASN A 107 0.48 15.95 1.04
N SER A 108 -0.26 14.86 1.33
CA SER A 108 -0.53 13.82 0.33
C SER A 108 -1.28 14.36 -0.88
N LYS A 109 -2.03 15.45 -0.71
CA LYS A 109 -2.72 16.18 -1.79
C LYS A 109 -1.76 16.96 -2.70
N ASN A 110 -0.57 17.33 -2.20
CA ASN A 110 0.47 18.00 -2.97
C ASN A 110 1.27 17.01 -3.84
N ILE A 111 1.33 15.72 -3.47
CA ILE A 111 1.91 14.67 -4.32
C ILE A 111 1.08 14.52 -5.61
N THR A 112 -0.25 14.66 -5.55
CA THR A 112 -1.14 14.63 -6.72
C THR A 112 -0.99 15.82 -7.68
N LYS A 113 -0.45 16.97 -7.24
CA LYS A 113 -0.18 18.10 -8.17
C LYS A 113 0.95 17.81 -9.17
N ILE A 114 1.78 16.81 -8.91
CA ILE A 114 2.83 16.35 -9.83
C ILE A 114 2.22 15.43 -10.93
N TRP A 115 0.99 14.93 -10.73
CA TRP A 115 0.31 14.01 -11.65
C TRP A 115 -0.67 14.66 -12.62
N THR A 116 -1.03 15.92 -12.40
CA THR A 116 -1.79 16.71 -13.37
C THR A 116 -0.82 17.28 -14.39
N ARG A 117 -0.73 16.59 -15.53
CA ARG A 117 -0.27 17.19 -16.78
C ARG A 117 -1.31 18.18 -17.28
#